data_AF-A0A1T1CMR1-F1
#
_entry.id   AF-A0A1T1CMR1-F1
#
_cell.length_a   1.000
_cell.length_b   1.000
_cell.length_c   1.000
_cell.angle_alpha   90.00
_cell.angle_beta   90.00
_cell.angle_gamma   90.00
#
_symmetry.space_group_name_H-M   'P 1'
#
loop_
_entity.id
_entity.type
_entity.pdbx_description
1 polymer ?
#
loop_
_entity_poly.entity_id
_entity_poly.type
_entity_poly.pdbx_seq_one_letter_code
_entity_poly.pdbx_strand_id
1 'polypeptide(L)'
;MKISDEKGTLLISELDFSKFDIPEALKHIKFRDLSNSTLMEIKGLHDATEFYKLRVAKAIDNLDFNFPIGKTLDEVEDIVILKQSAHSKVPGVTIIEYRVPTTDGKYTVKIDGKDVNKGFTTGATKGESSIKNYVKTIYDPKIWTDSKLEKALKEALLDCNNKGNMIEDKLTSGITKDGYEIEFIIRDQKVKTFYFK
;
A
#
# COMPACT_ATOMS: atom_id res chain seq x y z
N MET A 1 29.94 7.49 5.69
CA MET A 1 31.40 7.44 5.92
C MET A 1 31.94 6.35 5.00
N LYS A 2 32.79 6.69 4.02
CA LYS A 2 33.41 5.68 3.13
C LYS A 2 34.62 5.10 3.85
N ILE A 3 34.59 3.81 4.15
CA ILE A 3 35.70 3.10 4.77
C ILE A 3 36.36 2.29 3.65
N SER A 4 37.65 2.49 3.43
CA SER A 4 38.46 1.68 2.53
C SER A 4 39.38 0.79 3.35
N ASP A 5 39.66 -0.41 2.87
CA ASP A 5 40.72 -1.24 3.44
C ASP A 5 42.12 -0.69 3.07
N GLU A 6 43.17 -1.28 3.63
CA GLU A 6 44.57 -0.92 3.34
C GLU A 6 44.97 -1.12 1.87
N LYS A 7 44.10 -1.73 1.05
CA LYS A 7 44.30 -1.96 -0.40
C LYS A 7 43.51 -1.00 -1.28
N GLY A 8 42.78 -0.04 -0.70
CA GLY A 8 41.96 0.92 -1.46
C GLY A 8 40.68 0.29 -2.04
N THR A 9 40.32 -0.91 -1.60
CA THR A 9 39.03 -1.52 -1.94
C THR A 9 37.95 -0.76 -1.18
N LEU A 10 36.97 -0.20 -1.90
CA LEU A 10 35.74 0.30 -1.28
C LEU A 10 35.10 -0.87 -0.52
N LEU A 11 35.08 -0.81 0.80
CA LEU A 11 34.24 -1.69 1.60
C LEU A 11 32.80 -1.26 1.33
N ILE A 12 32.17 -1.90 0.34
CA ILE A 12 30.72 -1.88 0.21
C ILE A 12 30.25 -2.58 1.49
N SER A 13 29.77 -1.82 2.47
CA SER A 13 29.11 -2.43 3.62
C SER A 13 27.92 -3.19 3.06
N GLU A 14 27.99 -4.52 3.07
CA GLU A 14 26.85 -5.34 2.70
C GLU A 14 25.68 -4.93 3.58
N LEU A 15 24.54 -4.62 2.95
CA LEU A 15 23.36 -4.21 3.67
C LEU A 15 22.85 -5.42 4.47
N ASP A 16 22.81 -5.30 5.79
CA ASP A 16 22.31 -6.36 6.66
C ASP A 16 20.77 -6.39 6.62
N PHE A 17 20.23 -7.22 5.73
CA PHE A 17 18.79 -7.37 5.55
C PHE A 17 18.04 -7.89 6.79
N SER A 18 18.72 -8.50 7.75
CA SER A 18 18.08 -9.03 8.96
C SER A 18 17.46 -7.93 9.84
N LYS A 19 17.95 -6.70 9.71
CA LYS A 19 17.46 -5.53 10.46
C LYS A 19 16.13 -4.98 9.92
N PHE A 20 15.80 -5.30 8.68
CA PHE A 20 14.68 -4.68 7.96
C PHE A 20 13.32 -5.32 8.18
N ASP A 21 13.24 -6.46 8.89
CA ASP A 21 11.98 -7.15 9.20
C ASP A 21 11.11 -7.39 7.96
N ILE A 22 11.74 -7.86 6.88
CA ILE A 22 11.11 -8.07 5.58
C ILE A 22 9.88 -9.02 5.66
N PRO A 23 9.89 -10.11 6.47
CA PRO A 23 8.70 -10.95 6.61
C PRO A 23 7.46 -10.18 7.09
N GLU A 24 7.60 -9.25 8.03
CA GLU A 24 6.47 -8.45 8.51
C GLU A 24 6.02 -7.44 7.43
N ALA A 25 6.95 -6.85 6.69
CA ALA A 25 6.62 -5.99 5.56
C ALA A 25 5.82 -6.74 4.48
N LEU A 26 6.22 -7.98 4.14
CA LEU A 26 5.50 -8.85 3.21
C LEU A 26 4.08 -9.16 3.68
N LYS A 27 3.92 -9.43 4.98
CA LYS A 27 2.60 -9.63 5.57
C LYS A 27 1.73 -8.38 5.50
N HIS A 28 2.30 -7.21 5.81
CA HIS A 28 1.60 -5.93 5.73
C HIS A 28 1.16 -5.58 4.30
N ILE A 29 2.00 -5.82 3.29
CA ILE A 29 1.60 -5.53 1.91
C ILE A 29 0.55 -6.53 1.40
N LYS A 30 0.49 -7.74 1.94
CA LYS A 30 -0.46 -8.77 1.51
C LYS A 30 -1.84 -8.58 2.13
N PHE A 31 -1.89 -8.35 3.44
CA PHE A 31 -3.13 -8.27 4.19
C PHE A 31 -3.53 -6.84 4.51
N ARG A 32 -4.82 -6.61 4.74
CA ARG A 32 -5.32 -5.30 5.14
C ARG A 32 -4.87 -4.98 6.55
N ASP A 33 -4.31 -3.78 6.74
CA ASP A 33 -4.04 -3.26 8.06
C ASP A 33 -5.33 -2.70 8.68
N LEU A 34 -5.84 -3.41 9.68
CA LEU A 34 -7.06 -3.05 10.41
C LEU A 34 -6.78 -2.20 11.66
N SER A 35 -5.51 -1.98 12.00
CA SER A 35 -5.13 -1.25 13.22
C SER A 35 -5.53 0.22 13.18
N ASN A 36 -5.90 0.76 12.02
CA ASN A 36 -6.32 2.15 11.85
C ASN A 36 -7.63 2.26 11.05
N SER A 37 -8.61 1.42 11.40
CA SER A 37 -9.93 1.30 10.76
C SER A 37 -10.79 2.58 10.80
N THR A 38 -10.39 3.60 11.55
CA THR A 38 -10.96 4.96 11.52
C THR A 38 -10.72 5.68 10.21
N LEU A 39 -9.59 5.40 9.55
CA LEU A 39 -9.28 5.92 8.22
C LEU A 39 -9.86 4.94 7.21
N MET A 40 -10.96 5.31 6.57
CA MET A 40 -11.64 4.49 5.55
C MET A 40 -10.77 4.17 4.31
N GLU A 41 -9.51 4.60 4.28
CA GLU A 41 -8.52 4.19 3.29
C GLU A 41 -8.11 2.72 3.50
N ILE A 42 -7.86 1.99 2.40
CA ILE A 42 -7.29 0.65 2.48
C ILE A 42 -5.78 0.75 2.65
N LYS A 43 -5.27 0.48 3.85
CA LYS A 43 -3.82 0.31 4.11
C LYS A 43 -3.40 -1.15 3.96
N GLY A 44 -2.19 -1.37 3.44
CA GLY A 44 -1.75 -2.70 3.01
C GLY A 44 -2.59 -3.21 1.83
N LEU A 45 -2.84 -4.52 1.79
CA LEU A 45 -3.75 -5.17 0.81
C LEU A 45 -3.40 -4.89 -0.67
N HIS A 46 -2.13 -5.02 -1.02
CA HIS A 46 -1.59 -4.94 -2.36
C HIS A 46 -1.63 -6.28 -3.12
N ASP A 47 -1.84 -7.41 -2.44
CA ASP A 47 -2.10 -8.69 -3.11
C ASP A 47 -3.47 -8.65 -3.79
N ALA A 48 -3.53 -8.88 -5.11
CA ALA A 48 -4.78 -8.82 -5.86
C ALA A 48 -5.82 -9.85 -5.39
N THR A 49 -5.40 -11.05 -4.97
CA THR A 49 -6.31 -12.08 -4.46
C THR A 49 -6.95 -11.64 -3.16
N GLU A 50 -6.19 -11.04 -2.25
CA GLU A 50 -6.72 -10.49 -0.99
C GLU A 50 -7.55 -9.23 -1.23
N PHE A 51 -7.12 -8.35 -2.12
CA PHE A 51 -7.85 -7.12 -2.48
C PHE A 51 -9.26 -7.43 -3.01
N TYR A 52 -9.40 -8.42 -3.88
CA TYR A 52 -10.70 -8.81 -4.44
C TYR A 52 -11.59 -9.60 -3.49
N LYS A 53 -11.18 -9.86 -2.24
CA LYS A 53 -12.09 -10.32 -1.18
C LYS A 53 -12.96 -9.20 -0.62
N LEU A 54 -12.60 -7.94 -0.87
CA LEU A 54 -13.46 -6.80 -0.54
C LEU A 54 -14.76 -6.85 -1.34
N ARG A 55 -15.82 -6.28 -0.78
CA ARG A 55 -17.04 -5.99 -1.55
C ARG A 55 -16.78 -4.75 -2.38
N VAL A 56 -16.80 -4.90 -3.69
CA VAL A 56 -16.38 -3.86 -4.63
C VAL A 56 -17.52 -3.53 -5.59
N ALA A 57 -17.91 -2.26 -5.63
CA ALA A 57 -18.68 -1.72 -6.74
C ALA A 57 -17.71 -1.33 -7.87
N LYS A 58 -18.03 -1.67 -9.12
CA LYS A 58 -17.27 -1.20 -10.28
C LYS A 58 -18.10 -0.16 -11.03
N ALA A 59 -17.65 1.09 -10.96
CA ALA A 59 -18.29 2.23 -11.59
C ALA A 59 -17.24 2.99 -12.42
N ILE A 60 -16.58 2.25 -13.33
CA ILE A 60 -15.48 2.78 -14.15
C ILE A 60 -15.97 4.01 -14.92
N ASP A 61 -15.21 5.10 -14.82
CA ASP A 61 -15.48 6.42 -15.41
C ASP A 61 -16.78 7.11 -14.94
N ASN A 62 -17.46 6.58 -13.91
CA ASN A 62 -18.65 7.19 -13.31
C ASN A 62 -18.31 7.90 -11.99
N LEU A 63 -17.87 9.16 -12.09
CA LEU A 63 -17.53 9.99 -10.93
C LEU A 63 -18.76 10.40 -10.09
N ASP A 64 -19.97 10.26 -10.65
CA ASP A 64 -21.25 10.57 -9.98
C ASP A 64 -21.82 9.36 -9.21
N PHE A 65 -21.03 8.28 -9.07
CA PHE A 65 -21.43 7.14 -8.25
C PHE A 65 -21.75 7.58 -6.82
N ASN A 66 -22.89 7.10 -6.32
CA ASN A 66 -23.30 7.27 -4.94
C ASN A 66 -23.56 5.90 -4.31
N PHE A 67 -23.16 5.76 -3.05
CA PHE A 67 -23.55 4.60 -2.26
C PHE A 67 -25.04 4.70 -1.87
N PRO A 68 -25.70 3.60 -1.50
CA PRO A 68 -27.01 3.66 -0.88
C PRO A 68 -26.99 4.56 0.37
N ILE A 69 -28.05 5.34 0.61
CA ILE A 69 -28.19 6.21 1.81
C ILE A 69 -28.82 5.41 2.95
N GLY A 70 -28.40 5.68 4.20
CA GLY A 70 -29.05 5.14 5.39
C GLY A 70 -28.70 3.69 5.69
N LYS A 71 -27.63 3.16 5.09
CA LYS A 71 -27.13 1.80 5.27
C LYS A 71 -25.94 1.76 6.21
N THR A 72 -25.74 0.66 6.93
CA THR A 72 -24.50 0.45 7.67
C THR A 72 -23.38 0.01 6.73
N LEU A 73 -22.13 0.15 7.17
CA LEU A 73 -20.97 -0.25 6.36
C LEU A 73 -20.94 -1.75 6.03
N ASP A 74 -21.57 -2.59 6.84
CA ASP A 74 -21.75 -4.03 6.56
C ASP A 74 -22.90 -4.33 5.58
N GLU A 75 -23.70 -3.34 5.18
CA GLU A 75 -24.77 -3.49 4.18
C GLU A 75 -24.40 -2.94 2.78
N VAL A 76 -23.25 -2.27 2.63
CA VAL A 76 -22.80 -1.67 1.37
C VAL A 76 -21.43 -2.19 0.94
N GLU A 77 -21.04 -1.94 -0.30
CA GLU A 77 -19.69 -2.21 -0.78
C GLU A 77 -18.64 -1.45 0.03
N ASP A 78 -17.50 -2.10 0.25
CA ASP A 78 -16.40 -1.51 1.01
C ASP A 78 -15.75 -0.36 0.21
N ILE A 79 -15.74 -0.48 -1.13
CA ILE A 79 -15.20 0.52 -2.06
C ILE A 79 -15.98 0.57 -3.37
N VAL A 80 -15.84 1.68 -4.09
CA VAL A 80 -16.15 1.80 -5.51
C VAL A 80 -14.87 2.04 -6.30
N ILE A 81 -14.62 1.21 -7.32
CA ILE A 81 -13.53 1.42 -8.28
C ILE A 81 -14.04 2.31 -9.41
N LEU A 82 -13.36 3.43 -9.59
CA LEU A 82 -13.68 4.45 -10.60
C LEU A 82 -12.74 4.37 -11.80
N LYS A 83 -11.54 3.83 -11.62
CA LYS A 83 -10.61 3.57 -12.72
C LYS A 83 -9.71 2.40 -12.40
N GLN A 84 -9.36 1.65 -13.43
CA GLN A 84 -8.47 0.52 -13.36
C GLN A 84 -7.59 0.49 -14.60
N SER A 85 -6.27 0.40 -14.42
CA SER A 85 -5.31 0.34 -15.53
C SER A 85 -4.14 -0.56 -15.19
N ALA A 86 -3.61 -1.28 -16.18
CA ALA A 86 -2.36 -1.99 -16.01
C ALA A 86 -1.20 -1.02 -15.74
N HIS A 87 -0.26 -1.44 -14.90
CA HIS A 87 0.96 -0.70 -14.68
C HIS A 87 1.81 -0.67 -15.95
N SER A 88 2.25 0.51 -16.37
CA SER A 88 2.91 0.70 -17.67
C SER A 88 4.26 -0.03 -17.80
N LYS A 89 4.93 -0.29 -16.66
CA LYS A 89 6.29 -0.85 -16.62
C LYS A 89 6.41 -2.19 -15.90
N VAL A 90 5.44 -2.57 -15.08
CA VAL A 90 5.59 -3.71 -14.15
C VAL A 90 4.53 -4.76 -14.51
N PRO A 91 4.91 -5.88 -15.11
CA PRO A 91 3.96 -6.91 -15.51
C PRO A 91 3.16 -7.44 -14.33
N GLY A 92 1.87 -7.71 -14.52
CA GLY A 92 1.01 -8.24 -13.46
C GLY A 92 0.67 -7.25 -12.34
N VAL A 93 1.01 -5.97 -12.50
CA VAL A 93 0.63 -4.92 -11.55
C VAL A 93 -0.49 -4.08 -12.14
N THR A 94 -1.47 -3.73 -11.31
CA THR A 94 -2.64 -2.93 -11.67
C THR A 94 -2.74 -1.72 -10.76
N ILE A 95 -3.04 -0.56 -11.32
CA ILE A 95 -3.35 0.67 -10.60
C ILE A 95 -4.87 0.79 -10.53
N ILE A 96 -5.38 0.96 -9.31
CA ILE A 96 -6.80 1.10 -8.98
C ILE A 96 -7.01 2.49 -8.40
N GLU A 97 -7.87 3.28 -9.02
CA GLU A 97 -8.41 4.50 -8.42
C GLU A 97 -9.79 4.20 -7.83
N TYR A 98 -9.96 4.45 -6.55
CA TYR A 98 -11.16 4.09 -5.81
C TYR A 98 -11.59 5.18 -4.83
N ARG A 99 -12.85 5.06 -4.38
CA ARG A 99 -13.41 5.83 -3.27
C ARG A 99 -14.14 4.89 -2.31
N VAL A 100 -14.41 5.39 -1.11
CA VAL A 100 -15.06 4.65 -0.01
C VAL A 100 -16.36 5.35 0.38
N PRO A 101 -17.34 4.65 0.99
CA PRO A 101 -18.57 5.30 1.43
C PRO A 101 -18.31 6.35 2.52
N THR A 102 -19.00 7.48 2.45
CA THR A 102 -19.05 8.45 3.56
C THR A 102 -20.15 8.06 4.54
N THR A 103 -19.88 8.19 5.84
CA THR A 103 -20.86 7.95 6.91
C THR A 103 -21.15 9.24 7.67
N ASP A 104 -22.31 9.29 8.31
CA ASP A 104 -22.75 10.46 9.10
C ASP A 104 -21.95 10.66 10.41
N GLY A 105 -21.16 9.67 10.81
CA GLY A 105 -20.33 9.71 12.02
C GLY A 105 -21.12 9.78 13.33
N LYS A 106 -22.44 9.61 13.29
CA LYS A 106 -23.29 9.74 14.49
C LYS A 106 -23.24 8.53 15.40
N TYR A 107 -22.77 7.39 14.89
CA TYR A 107 -22.61 6.17 15.66
C TYR A 107 -21.17 5.66 15.56
N THR A 108 -20.49 5.59 16.70
CA THR A 108 -19.16 4.99 16.83
C THR A 108 -19.19 3.91 17.90
N VAL A 109 -18.45 2.82 17.68
CA VAL A 109 -18.28 1.73 18.64
C VAL A 109 -16.80 1.62 18.95
N LYS A 110 -16.45 1.48 20.22
CA LYS A 110 -15.06 1.20 20.61
C LYS A 110 -14.71 -0.25 20.32
N ILE A 111 -13.77 -0.47 19.41
CA ILE A 111 -13.15 -1.78 19.14
C ILE A 111 -11.66 -1.63 19.46
N ASP A 112 -11.15 -2.44 20.40
CA ASP A 112 -9.76 -2.38 20.87
C ASP A 112 -9.32 -0.97 21.31
N GLY A 113 -10.21 -0.24 21.97
CA GLY A 113 -9.97 1.12 22.46
C GLY A 113 -10.02 2.22 21.39
N LYS A 114 -10.34 1.88 20.14
CA LYS A 114 -10.46 2.83 19.01
C LYS A 114 -11.92 3.02 18.61
N ASP A 115 -12.33 4.26 18.38
CA ASP A 115 -13.68 4.58 17.92
C ASP A 115 -13.84 4.17 16.45
N VAL A 116 -14.56 3.10 16.18
CA VAL A 116 -14.88 2.64 14.82
C VAL A 116 -16.22 3.24 14.41
N ASN A 117 -16.21 4.02 13.34
CA ASN A 117 -17.43 4.60 12.79
C ASN A 117 -18.32 3.50 12.21
N LYS A 118 -19.52 3.39 12.77
CA LYS A 118 -20.60 2.48 12.38
C LYS A 118 -21.85 3.27 12.00
N GLY A 119 -21.71 4.57 11.76
CA GLY A 119 -22.78 5.45 11.31
C GLY A 119 -23.34 5.02 9.96
N PHE A 120 -24.43 5.66 9.58
CA PHE A 120 -25.12 5.34 8.35
C PHE A 120 -24.48 6.07 7.17
N THR A 121 -24.49 5.42 6.01
CA THR A 121 -24.00 6.00 4.76
C THR A 121 -24.81 7.24 4.37
N THR A 122 -24.11 8.30 3.95
CA THR A 122 -24.75 9.56 3.50
C THR A 122 -25.07 9.58 2.01
N GLY A 123 -24.69 8.52 1.29
CA GLY A 123 -24.74 8.40 -0.16
C GLY A 123 -23.50 8.95 -0.88
N ALA A 124 -22.77 9.87 -0.25
CA ALA A 124 -21.56 10.45 -0.81
C ALA A 124 -20.36 9.48 -0.77
N THR A 125 -19.38 9.74 -1.61
CA THR A 125 -18.10 9.02 -1.66
C THR A 125 -16.97 9.87 -1.06
N LYS A 126 -15.94 9.21 -0.52
CA LYS A 126 -14.73 9.83 0.03
C LYS A 126 -13.49 9.32 -0.70
N GLY A 127 -12.61 10.24 -1.09
CA GLY A 127 -11.28 9.96 -1.65
C GLY A 127 -10.16 10.62 -0.82
N GLU A 128 -8.98 10.77 -1.40
CA GLU A 128 -7.86 11.52 -0.80
C GLU A 128 -8.25 12.99 -0.55
N SER A 129 -9.02 13.56 -1.47
CA SER A 129 -9.69 14.86 -1.31
C SER A 129 -11.08 14.82 -1.94
N SER A 130 -11.79 15.94 -1.98
CA SER A 130 -13.09 16.03 -2.66
C SER A 130 -12.99 15.70 -4.17
N ILE A 131 -11.84 16.01 -4.78
CA ILE A 131 -11.61 15.85 -6.22
C ILE A 131 -10.65 14.72 -6.57
N LYS A 132 -9.85 14.22 -5.62
CA LYS A 132 -8.88 13.14 -5.86
C LYS A 132 -9.35 11.81 -5.30
N ASN A 133 -9.25 10.76 -6.12
CA ASN A 133 -9.49 9.38 -5.72
C ASN A 133 -8.34 8.87 -4.87
N TYR A 134 -8.59 7.85 -4.05
CA TYR A 134 -7.49 7.06 -3.50
C TYR A 134 -6.87 6.25 -4.64
N VAL A 135 -5.55 6.09 -4.61
CA VAL A 135 -4.81 5.27 -5.57
C VAL A 135 -4.22 4.09 -4.83
N LYS A 136 -4.37 2.89 -5.40
CA LYS A 136 -3.71 1.69 -4.92
C LYS A 136 -3.11 0.90 -6.07
N THR A 137 -1.87 0.48 -5.87
CA THR A 137 -1.20 -0.46 -6.75
C THR A 137 -1.36 -1.88 -6.20
N ILE A 138 -1.94 -2.79 -6.97
CA ILE A 138 -2.07 -4.20 -6.59
C ILE A 138 -1.25 -5.09 -7.54
N TYR A 139 -0.67 -6.18 -7.03
CA TYR A 139 0.10 -7.15 -7.80
C TYR A 139 -0.64 -8.49 -7.93
N ASP A 140 -0.47 -9.16 -9.06
CA ASP A 140 -0.91 -10.54 -9.26
C ASP A 140 0.07 -11.51 -8.56
N PRO A 141 -0.35 -12.23 -7.51
CA PRO A 141 0.53 -13.14 -6.76
C PRO A 141 1.03 -14.33 -7.58
N LYS A 142 0.42 -14.64 -8.74
CA LYS A 142 0.93 -15.66 -9.66
C LYS A 142 2.17 -15.18 -10.43
N ILE A 143 2.28 -13.88 -10.66
CA ILE A 143 3.42 -13.24 -11.34
C ILE A 143 4.46 -12.82 -10.31
N TRP A 144 4.01 -12.17 -9.24
CA TRP A 144 4.78 -11.63 -8.11
C TRP A 144 4.57 -12.47 -6.86
N THR A 145 5.28 -13.60 -6.80
CA THR A 145 5.29 -14.46 -5.61
C THR A 145 5.99 -13.76 -4.43
N ASP A 146 5.72 -14.19 -3.20
CA ASP A 146 6.36 -13.65 -1.98
C ASP A 146 7.90 -13.63 -2.11
N SER A 147 8.51 -14.68 -2.69
CA SER A 147 9.96 -14.73 -2.95
C SER A 147 10.45 -13.69 -3.98
N LYS A 148 9.66 -13.43 -5.04
CA LYS A 148 10.01 -12.38 -6.02
C LYS A 148 9.86 -10.98 -5.43
N LEU A 149 8.84 -10.76 -4.62
CA LEU A 149 8.63 -9.49 -3.90
C LEU A 149 9.75 -9.24 -2.90
N GLU A 150 10.14 -10.25 -2.12
CA GLU A 150 11.28 -10.19 -1.21
C GLU A 150 12.57 -9.81 -1.95
N LYS A 151 12.85 -10.49 -3.07
CA LYS A 151 14.01 -10.19 -3.91
C LYS A 151 13.97 -8.75 -4.44
N ALA A 152 12.84 -8.32 -4.99
CA ALA A 152 12.66 -6.97 -5.52
C ALA A 152 12.88 -5.90 -4.43
N LEU A 153 12.32 -6.11 -3.23
CA LEU A 153 12.51 -5.21 -2.10
C LEU A 153 13.99 -5.14 -1.68
N LYS A 154 14.69 -6.27 -1.57
CA LYS A 154 16.12 -6.31 -1.22
C LYS A 154 16.97 -5.55 -2.24
N GLU A 155 16.69 -5.73 -3.53
CA GLU A 155 17.38 -5.00 -4.60
C GLU A 155 17.13 -3.50 -4.52
N ALA A 156 15.88 -3.08 -4.30
CA ALA A 156 15.54 -1.67 -4.14
C ALA A 156 16.17 -1.05 -2.88
N LEU A 157 16.18 -1.75 -1.74
CA LEU A 157 16.86 -1.32 -0.52
C LEU A 157 18.36 -1.14 -0.74
N LEU A 158 19.00 -2.08 -1.46
CA LEU A 158 20.42 -2.00 -1.79
C LEU A 158 20.73 -0.81 -2.71
N ASP A 159 19.92 -0.59 -3.75
CA ASP A 159 20.05 0.56 -4.65
C ASP A 159 19.90 1.89 -3.88
N CYS A 160 18.87 1.99 -3.04
CA CYS A 160 18.61 3.16 -2.21
C CYS A 160 19.77 3.44 -1.23
N ASN A 161 20.29 2.39 -0.58
CA ASN A 161 21.45 2.48 0.31
C ASN A 161 22.71 2.95 -0.42
N ASN A 162 22.99 2.39 -1.60
CA ASN A 162 24.17 2.74 -2.40
C ASN A 162 24.13 4.18 -2.90
N LYS A 163 22.94 4.73 -3.13
CA LYS A 163 22.71 6.13 -3.48
C LYS A 163 22.73 7.08 -2.28
N GLY A 164 22.75 6.56 -1.05
CA GLY A 164 22.67 7.36 0.17
C GLY A 164 21.29 7.99 0.42
N ASN A 165 20.23 7.41 -0.16
CA ASN A 165 18.86 7.95 -0.12
C ASN A 165 17.95 7.23 0.90
N MET A 166 18.55 6.42 1.77
CA MET A 166 17.82 5.73 2.82
C MET A 166 17.45 6.72 3.93
N ILE A 167 16.23 7.24 3.90
CA ILE A 167 15.74 8.26 4.84
C ILE A 167 14.64 7.64 5.70
N GLU A 168 14.83 7.66 7.02
CA GLU A 168 13.80 7.20 7.96
C GLU A 168 12.56 8.10 7.94
N ASP A 169 11.40 7.48 8.18
CA ASP A 169 10.09 8.12 8.25
C ASP A 169 9.65 8.90 7.00
N LYS A 170 10.33 8.66 5.87
CA LYS A 170 9.93 9.19 4.57
C LYS A 170 9.71 8.08 3.58
N LEU A 171 8.80 8.36 2.64
CA LEU A 171 8.68 7.55 1.44
C LEU A 171 9.96 7.75 0.62
N THR A 172 10.68 6.65 0.42
CA THR A 172 11.87 6.61 -0.44
C THR A 172 11.70 5.50 -1.46
N SER A 173 12.54 5.47 -2.48
CA SER A 173 12.51 4.44 -3.51
C SER A 173 13.88 3.90 -3.87
N GLY A 174 13.86 2.72 -4.48
CA GLY A 174 15.01 2.11 -5.12
C GLY A 174 14.58 1.36 -6.38
N ILE A 175 15.55 1.09 -7.24
CA ILE A 175 15.33 0.44 -8.53
C ILE A 175 15.85 -1.00 -8.45
N THR A 176 15.03 -1.97 -8.85
CA THR A 176 15.43 -3.38 -8.98
C THR A 176 16.40 -3.58 -10.14
N LYS A 177 17.05 -4.74 -10.23
CA LYS A 177 17.92 -5.05 -11.37
C LYS A 177 17.17 -5.08 -12.71
N ASP A 178 15.88 -5.39 -12.66
CA ASP A 178 14.99 -5.44 -13.82
C ASP A 178 14.39 -4.05 -14.16
N GLY A 179 14.77 -3.00 -13.44
CA GLY A 179 14.37 -1.62 -13.71
C GLY A 179 13.02 -1.20 -13.11
N TYR A 180 12.47 -1.98 -12.17
CA TYR A 180 11.23 -1.66 -11.48
C TYR A 180 11.51 -0.73 -10.29
N GLU A 181 10.70 0.31 -10.13
CA GLU A 181 10.79 1.20 -8.97
C GLU A 181 9.91 0.68 -7.84
N ILE A 182 10.52 0.46 -6.67
CA ILE A 182 9.83 0.09 -5.44
C ILE A 182 9.90 1.28 -4.49
N GLU A 183 8.74 1.77 -4.07
CA GLU A 183 8.62 2.73 -2.98
C GLU A 183 8.47 1.99 -1.65
N PHE A 184 9.09 2.49 -0.59
CA PHE A 184 9.03 1.91 0.75
C PHE A 184 9.24 2.97 1.84
N ILE A 185 8.80 2.64 3.05
CA ILE A 185 9.03 3.44 4.26
C ILE A 185 9.85 2.63 5.24
N ILE A 186 10.93 3.22 5.74
CA ILE A 186 11.75 2.65 6.82
C ILE A 186 11.48 3.43 8.10
N ARG A 187 11.25 2.71 9.20
CA ARG A 187 11.15 3.27 10.56
C ARG A 187 11.72 2.28 11.55
N ASP A 188 12.54 2.76 12.47
CA ASP A 188 13.27 1.94 13.44
C ASP A 188 14.11 0.86 12.74
N GLN A 189 14.78 1.22 11.63
CA GLN A 189 15.50 0.31 10.74
C GLN A 189 14.66 -0.81 10.08
N LYS A 190 13.33 -0.83 10.26
CA LYS A 190 12.42 -1.82 9.67
C LYS A 190 11.67 -1.25 8.48
N VAL A 191 11.43 -2.07 7.46
CA VAL A 191 10.48 -1.73 6.39
C VAL A 191 9.07 -1.84 6.95
N LYS A 192 8.31 -0.75 6.90
CA LYS A 192 6.91 -0.72 7.37
C LYS A 192 5.91 -1.04 6.27
N THR A 193 6.21 -0.64 5.04
CA THR A 193 5.40 -0.89 3.86
C THR A 193 6.24 -0.74 2.60
N PHE A 194 5.81 -1.34 1.49
CA PHE A 194 6.40 -1.13 0.17
C PHE A 194 5.40 -1.45 -0.95
N TYR A 195 5.58 -0.87 -2.12
CA TYR A 195 4.76 -1.15 -3.30
C TYR A 195 5.45 -0.70 -4.59
N PHE A 196 4.97 -1.21 -5.74
CA PHE A 196 5.40 -0.76 -7.05
C PHE A 196 4.84 0.64 -7.36
N LYS A 197 5.69 1.51 -7.91
CA LYS A 197 5.34 2.87 -8.33
C LYS A 197 5.07 3.00 -9.82
#